data_AF-A0A356EBE7-F1
#
_entry.id   AF-A0A356EBE7-F1
#
_cell.length_a   1.000
_cell.length_b   1.000
_cell.length_c   1.000
_cell.angle_alpha   90.00
_cell.angle_beta   90.00
_cell.angle_gamma   90.00
#
_symmetry.space_group_name_H-M   'P 1'
#
loop_
_entity.id
_entity.type
_entity.pdbx_description
1 polymer ?
#
loop_
_entity_poly.entity_id
_entity_poly.type
_entity_poly.pdbx_seq_one_letter_code
_entity_poly.pdbx_strand_id
1 'polypeptide(L)'
;MFWIKKGKQYHEQTSQKISWGHWFAFFNIILAITIGARYAFIIDWPNTFFGRSYFFISLLGHFSFAVFAFYLLIIFPLSFLIKNERTFRGVSVILATLSQTLLLVDTETFSRFNLHLSSVVWNLLVNPENGELSRDWQIFFTPMPLILLVQMLFSRWTWYKLRSLERQKWTRSVGIFFTCMFVATHLVYAWADAYLYRPITMQKSNFPLSYPMTARTFLEKHGFLDKEEYDLKLDQEGRPEA
;
A
#
# COMPACT_ATOMS: atom_id res chain seq x y z
N MET A 1 37.38 17.53 -21.73
CA MET A 1 36.12 17.34 -22.51
C MET A 1 35.44 15.97 -22.28
N PHE A 2 36.18 14.86 -22.21
CA PHE A 2 35.64 13.50 -22.00
C PHE A 2 34.89 13.29 -20.67
N TRP A 3 35.43 13.83 -19.57
CA TRP A 3 34.82 13.77 -18.23
C TRP A 3 33.45 14.47 -18.16
N ILE A 4 33.30 15.60 -18.84
CA ILE A 4 32.04 16.36 -18.92
C ILE A 4 30.97 15.58 -19.71
N LYS A 5 31.36 14.87 -20.79
CA LYS A 5 30.44 14.02 -21.57
C LYS A 5 29.94 12.82 -20.76
N LYS A 6 30.83 12.15 -20.01
CA LYS A 6 30.46 11.02 -19.12
C LYS A 6 29.47 11.45 -18.02
N GLY A 7 29.68 12.62 -17.42
CA GLY A 7 28.76 13.18 -16.43
C GLY A 7 27.36 13.42 -17.01
N LYS A 8 27.27 14.13 -18.14
CA LYS A 8 25.98 14.41 -18.80
C LYS A 8 25.19 13.15 -19.15
N GLN A 9 25.86 12.13 -19.70
CA GLN A 9 25.24 10.85 -20.05
C GLN A 9 24.72 10.10 -18.81
N TYR A 10 25.47 10.12 -17.70
CA TYR A 10 25.04 9.50 -16.45
C TYR A 10 23.79 10.19 -15.85
N HIS A 11 23.75 11.52 -15.86
CA HIS A 11 22.58 12.28 -15.40
C HIS A 11 21.35 12.00 -16.26
N GLU A 12 21.51 11.94 -17.58
CA GLU A 12 20.40 11.63 -18.49
C GLU A 12 19.85 10.21 -18.30
N GLN A 13 20.72 9.21 -18.17
CA GLN A 13 20.31 7.82 -17.90
C GLN A 13 19.64 7.68 -16.53
N THR A 14 20.14 8.39 -15.52
CA THR A 14 19.55 8.37 -14.17
C THR A 14 18.18 9.05 -14.17
N SER A 15 18.05 10.18 -14.86
CA SER A 15 16.75 10.84 -15.06
C SER A 15 15.75 9.91 -15.74
N GLN A 16 16.14 9.22 -16.81
CA GLN A 16 15.26 8.25 -17.49
C GLN A 16 14.84 7.09 -16.58
N LYS A 17 15.76 6.56 -15.75
CA LYS A 17 15.43 5.52 -14.75
C LYS A 17 14.41 6.03 -13.72
N ILE A 18 14.58 7.25 -13.23
CA ILE A 18 13.67 7.87 -12.27
C ILE A 18 12.29 8.12 -12.92
N SER A 19 12.24 8.70 -14.13
CA SER A 19 10.99 8.88 -14.88
C SER A 19 10.27 7.56 -15.10
N TRP A 20 11.00 6.53 -15.56
CA TRP A 20 10.45 5.18 -15.73
C TRP A 20 9.93 4.61 -14.41
N GLY A 21 10.67 4.82 -13.31
CA GLY A 21 10.32 4.41 -11.96
C GLY A 21 8.98 4.98 -11.48
N HIS A 22 8.70 6.25 -11.74
CA HIS A 22 7.41 6.87 -11.40
C HIS A 22 6.22 6.21 -12.12
N TRP A 23 6.36 5.91 -13.42
CA TRP A 23 5.32 5.22 -14.18
C TRP A 23 5.14 3.78 -13.73
N PHE A 24 6.25 3.10 -13.40
CA PHE A 24 6.22 1.75 -12.85
C PHE A 24 5.58 1.71 -11.46
N ALA A 25 5.88 2.69 -10.60
CA ALA A 25 5.23 2.85 -9.29
C ALA A 25 3.74 3.14 -9.45
N PHE A 26 3.35 4.06 -10.34
CA PHE A 26 1.95 4.36 -10.61
C PHE A 26 1.17 3.11 -11.04
N PHE A 27 1.72 2.30 -11.95
CA PHE A 27 1.10 1.03 -12.32
C PHE A 27 0.95 0.07 -11.14
N ASN A 28 1.98 -0.03 -10.29
CA ASN A 28 1.94 -0.86 -9.09
C ASN A 28 0.95 -0.35 -8.03
N ILE A 29 0.70 0.96 -7.96
CA ILE A 29 -0.35 1.54 -7.11
C ILE A 29 -1.71 1.03 -7.58
N ILE A 30 -2.00 1.10 -8.88
CA ILE A 30 -3.28 0.61 -9.43
C ILE A 30 -3.43 -0.89 -9.19
N LEU A 31 -2.37 -1.67 -9.39
CA LEU A 31 -2.40 -3.11 -9.13
C LEU A 31 -2.63 -3.42 -7.65
N ALA A 32 -1.95 -2.72 -6.74
CA ALA A 32 -2.11 -2.90 -5.30
C ALA A 32 -3.52 -2.51 -4.83
N ILE A 33 -4.08 -1.42 -5.35
CA ILE A 33 -5.48 -1.03 -5.08
C ILE A 33 -6.45 -2.10 -5.61
N THR A 34 -6.19 -2.67 -6.79
CA THR A 34 -7.04 -3.71 -7.38
C THR A 34 -7.02 -5.00 -6.54
N ILE A 35 -5.83 -5.42 -6.09
CA ILE A 35 -5.69 -6.57 -5.18
C ILE A 35 -6.31 -6.25 -3.81
N GLY A 36 -6.03 -5.07 -3.26
CA GLY A 36 -6.57 -4.61 -1.98
C GLY A 36 -8.08 -4.41 -1.98
N ALA A 37 -8.70 -4.14 -3.14
CA ALA A 37 -10.16 -4.07 -3.25
C ALA A 37 -10.84 -5.41 -2.86
N ARG A 38 -10.09 -6.53 -2.86
CA ARG A 38 -10.58 -7.80 -2.32
C ARG A 38 -10.98 -7.73 -0.85
N TYR A 39 -10.32 -6.91 -0.04
CA TYR A 39 -10.71 -6.71 1.36
C TYR A 39 -12.15 -6.25 1.50
N ALA A 40 -12.67 -5.49 0.52
CA ALA A 40 -14.06 -5.04 0.49
C ALA A 40 -15.07 -6.21 0.48
N PHE A 41 -14.67 -7.41 0.03
CA PHE A 41 -15.54 -8.59 0.00
C PHE A 41 -15.34 -9.51 1.21
N ILE A 42 -14.37 -9.20 2.07
CA ILE A 42 -14.02 -10.01 3.25
C ILE A 42 -14.49 -9.32 4.53
N ILE A 43 -14.34 -7.99 4.61
CA ILE A 43 -14.68 -7.22 5.81
C ILE A 43 -16.20 -7.08 6.01
N ASP A 44 -16.58 -6.84 7.26
CA ASP A 44 -17.94 -6.40 7.59
C ASP A 44 -18.16 -4.96 7.13
N TRP A 45 -19.14 -4.78 6.25
CA TRP A 45 -19.43 -3.47 5.69
C TRP A 45 -20.04 -2.51 6.71
N PRO A 46 -19.55 -1.25 6.77
CA PRO A 46 -20.18 -0.22 7.58
C PRO A 46 -21.62 0.04 7.14
N ASN A 47 -22.52 0.19 8.13
CA ASN A 47 -23.92 0.48 7.90
C ASN A 47 -24.19 1.95 7.53
N THR A 48 -23.19 2.84 7.63
CA THR A 48 -23.33 4.27 7.34
C THR A 48 -22.65 4.65 6.03
N PHE A 49 -23.20 5.66 5.34
CA PHE A 49 -22.58 6.23 4.14
C PHE A 49 -21.15 6.71 4.42
N PHE A 50 -20.93 7.39 5.55
CA PHE A 50 -19.62 7.91 5.95
C PHE A 50 -18.59 6.79 6.14
N GLY A 51 -18.96 5.68 6.78
CA GLY A 51 -18.07 4.52 6.92
C GLY A 51 -17.72 3.89 5.58
N ARG A 52 -18.69 3.76 4.66
CA ARG A 52 -18.44 3.24 3.31
C ARG A 52 -17.53 4.16 2.49
N SER A 53 -17.74 5.47 2.54
CA SER A 53 -16.85 6.44 1.89
C SER A 53 -15.44 6.39 2.46
N TYR A 54 -15.31 6.25 3.78
CA TYR A 54 -14.02 6.10 4.44
C TYR A 54 -13.26 4.86 3.95
N PHE A 55 -13.93 3.73 3.72
CA PHE A 55 -13.28 2.54 3.17
C PHE A 55 -12.57 2.84 1.83
N PHE A 56 -13.23 3.53 0.91
CA PHE A 56 -12.61 3.85 -0.39
C PHE A 56 -11.49 4.89 -0.27
N ILE A 57 -11.67 5.91 0.59
CA ILE A 57 -10.63 6.91 0.87
C ILE A 57 -9.37 6.22 1.43
N SER A 58 -9.56 5.35 2.43
CA SER A 58 -8.49 4.59 3.08
C SER A 58 -7.84 3.57 2.15
N LEU A 59 -8.62 2.86 1.32
CA LEU A 59 -8.09 1.95 0.31
C LEU A 59 -7.17 2.66 -0.68
N LEU A 60 -7.63 3.77 -1.26
CA LEU A 60 -6.86 4.55 -2.23
C LEU A 60 -5.64 5.20 -1.58
N GLY A 61 -5.80 5.78 -0.39
CA GLY A 61 -4.74 6.46 0.34
C GLY A 61 -3.64 5.51 0.80
N HIS A 62 -4.01 4.40 1.46
CA HIS A 62 -3.07 3.46 2.05
C HIS A 62 -2.19 2.77 1.01
N PHE A 63 -2.80 2.13 0.01
CA PHE A 63 -2.01 1.38 -1.00
C PHE A 63 -1.20 2.30 -1.92
N SER A 64 -1.71 3.51 -2.23
CA SER A 64 -0.92 4.48 -2.99
C SER A 64 0.31 4.94 -2.20
N PHE A 65 0.16 5.24 -0.92
CA PHE A 65 1.27 5.59 -0.03
C PHE A 65 2.25 4.43 0.12
N ALA A 66 1.77 3.21 0.44
CA ALA A 66 2.63 2.05 0.69
C ALA A 66 3.53 1.72 -0.51
N VAL A 67 2.96 1.68 -1.73
CA VAL A 67 3.72 1.42 -2.95
C VAL A 67 4.68 2.57 -3.26
N PHE A 68 4.24 3.83 -3.09
CA PHE A 68 5.10 4.97 -3.38
C PHE A 68 6.24 5.11 -2.36
N ALA A 69 5.99 4.82 -1.09
CA ALA A 69 7.01 4.74 -0.04
C ALA A 69 8.02 3.63 -0.35
N PHE A 70 7.56 2.44 -0.75
CA PHE A 70 8.45 1.37 -1.20
C PHE A 70 9.32 1.81 -2.40
N TYR A 71 8.73 2.52 -3.36
CA TYR A 71 9.48 3.12 -4.46
C TYR A 71 10.54 4.11 -3.96
N LEU A 72 10.18 5.07 -3.10
CA LEU A 72 11.10 6.09 -2.61
C LEU A 72 12.23 5.54 -1.74
N LEU A 73 11.95 4.52 -0.92
CA LEU A 73 12.91 3.97 0.04
C LEU A 73 13.83 2.92 -0.60
N ILE A 74 13.35 2.17 -1.59
CA ILE A 74 14.07 1.02 -2.16
C ILE A 74 14.44 1.27 -3.62
N ILE A 75 13.45 1.46 -4.48
CA ILE A 75 13.68 1.53 -5.94
C ILE A 75 14.40 2.82 -6.35
N PHE A 76 14.05 3.96 -5.75
CA PHE A 76 14.65 5.25 -6.05
C PHE A 76 16.15 5.28 -5.73
N PRO A 77 16.63 4.87 -4.54
CA PRO A 77 18.06 4.74 -4.28
C PRO A 77 18.75 3.79 -5.25
N LEU A 78 18.14 2.63 -5.55
CA LEU A 78 18.71 1.66 -6.51
C LEU A 78 18.92 2.26 -7.91
N SER A 79 18.17 3.30 -8.29
CA SER A 79 18.39 4.00 -9.56
C SER A 79 19.76 4.68 -9.64
N PHE A 80 20.35 5.08 -8.51
CA PHE A 80 21.70 5.64 -8.45
C PHE A 80 22.77 4.56 -8.33
N LEU A 81 22.50 3.48 -7.59
CA LEU A 81 23.46 2.39 -7.38
C LEU A 81 23.64 1.54 -8.65
N ILE A 82 22.54 1.18 -9.32
CA ILE A 82 22.57 0.28 -10.48
C ILE A 82 22.72 1.11 -11.77
N LYS A 83 23.92 1.03 -12.36
CA LYS A 83 24.23 1.76 -13.61
C LYS A 83 23.46 1.22 -14.82
N ASN A 84 23.40 -0.10 -14.98
CA ASN A 84 22.74 -0.76 -16.11
C ASN A 84 21.21 -0.67 -15.98
N GLU A 85 20.56 -0.04 -16.96
CA GLU A 85 19.11 0.18 -16.97
C GLU A 85 18.29 -1.10 -17.09
N ARG A 86 18.83 -2.15 -17.72
CA ARG A 86 18.15 -3.45 -17.83
C ARG A 86 18.17 -4.17 -16.48
N THR A 87 19.32 -4.17 -15.80
CA THR A 87 19.45 -4.74 -14.46
C THR A 87 18.58 -3.99 -13.45
N PHE A 88 18.58 -2.66 -13.49
CA PHE A 88 17.74 -1.84 -12.63
C PHE A 88 16.24 -2.17 -12.77
N ARG A 89 15.77 -2.26 -14.02
CA ARG A 89 14.38 -2.63 -14.31
C ARG A 89 14.07 -4.07 -13.91
N GLY A 90 14.99 -5.01 -14.16
CA GLY A 90 14.83 -6.40 -13.76
C GLY A 90 14.68 -6.56 -12.24
N VAL A 91 15.55 -5.92 -11.47
CA VAL A 91 15.47 -5.92 -9.99
C VAL A 91 14.17 -5.27 -9.52
N SER A 92 13.78 -4.13 -10.12
CA SER A 92 12.52 -3.45 -9.77
C SER A 92 11.29 -4.31 -10.04
N VAL A 93 11.29 -5.05 -11.15
CA VAL A 93 10.21 -5.98 -11.51
C VAL A 93 10.14 -7.15 -10.53
N ILE A 94 11.26 -7.74 -10.14
CA ILE A 94 11.30 -8.84 -9.16
C ILE A 94 10.76 -8.35 -7.82
N LEU A 95 11.26 -7.23 -7.32
CA LEU A 95 10.83 -6.62 -6.06
C LEU A 95 9.33 -6.32 -6.06
N ALA A 96 8.83 -5.67 -7.11
CA ALA A 96 7.39 -5.38 -7.25
C ALA A 96 6.54 -6.66 -7.33
N THR A 97 7.00 -7.69 -8.05
CA THR A 97 6.30 -8.98 -8.13
C THR A 97 6.19 -9.63 -6.76
N LEU A 98 7.28 -9.65 -5.99
CA LEU A 98 7.28 -10.18 -4.62
C LEU A 98 6.31 -9.40 -3.73
N SER A 99 6.34 -8.06 -3.76
CA SER A 99 5.43 -7.22 -2.97
C SER A 99 3.95 -7.44 -3.33
N GLN A 100 3.61 -7.49 -4.62
CA GLN A 100 2.23 -7.72 -5.07
C GLN A 100 1.75 -9.14 -4.75
N THR A 101 2.65 -10.13 -4.86
CA THR A 101 2.33 -11.50 -4.48
C THR A 101 2.11 -11.61 -2.98
N LEU A 102 2.96 -10.98 -2.16
CA LEU A 102 2.77 -10.93 -0.71
C LEU A 102 1.45 -10.28 -0.33
N LEU A 103 1.06 -9.18 -0.99
CA LEU A 103 -0.25 -8.56 -0.79
C LEU A 103 -1.39 -9.51 -1.16
N LEU A 104 -1.27 -10.25 -2.26
CA LEU A 104 -2.29 -11.22 -2.65
C LEU A 104 -2.40 -12.39 -1.66
N VAL A 105 -1.26 -12.93 -1.20
CA VAL A 105 -1.21 -13.95 -0.15
C VAL A 105 -1.83 -13.42 1.14
N ASP A 106 -1.59 -12.15 1.48
CA ASP A 106 -2.20 -11.51 2.63
C ASP A 106 -3.73 -11.46 2.51
N THR A 107 -4.28 -11.11 1.34
CA THR A 107 -5.74 -11.12 1.13
C THR A 107 -6.35 -12.51 1.29
N GLU A 108 -5.66 -13.58 0.84
CA GLU A 108 -6.11 -14.97 1.04
C GLU A 108 -6.08 -15.39 2.50
N THR A 109 -5.02 -14.98 3.19
CA THR A 109 -4.81 -15.24 4.60
C THR A 109 -5.89 -14.55 5.44
N PHE A 110 -6.15 -13.26 5.15
CA PHE A 110 -7.17 -12.48 5.82
C PHE A 110 -8.56 -13.07 5.61
N SER A 111 -8.87 -13.56 4.40
CA SER A 111 -10.13 -14.27 4.10
C SER A 111 -10.35 -15.53 4.96
N ARG A 112 -9.27 -16.23 5.33
CA ARG A 112 -9.35 -17.48 6.09
C ARG A 112 -9.32 -17.29 7.60
N PHE A 113 -8.52 -16.32 8.07
CA PHE A 113 -8.20 -16.17 9.49
C PHE A 113 -8.62 -14.83 10.09
N ASN A 114 -9.12 -13.88 9.29
CA ASN A 114 -9.32 -12.47 9.69
C ASN A 114 -8.07 -11.84 10.33
N LEU A 115 -6.89 -12.34 9.95
CA LEU A 115 -5.59 -11.87 10.40
C LEU A 115 -4.69 -11.64 9.20
N HIS A 116 -3.93 -10.55 9.22
CA HIS A 116 -2.89 -10.28 8.25
C HIS A 116 -1.67 -11.16 8.49
N LEU A 117 -0.80 -11.27 7.47
CA LEU A 117 0.44 -12.03 7.54
C LEU A 117 1.30 -11.56 8.72
N SER A 118 1.61 -12.50 9.61
CA SER A 118 2.42 -12.33 10.80
C SER A 118 3.20 -13.62 11.07
N SER A 119 4.14 -13.60 12.01
CA SER A 119 4.88 -14.82 12.39
C SER A 119 3.96 -15.95 12.87
N VAL A 120 2.89 -15.60 13.60
CA VAL A 120 1.88 -16.56 14.09
C VAL A 120 1.18 -17.22 12.91
N VAL A 121 0.65 -16.41 12.00
CA VAL A 121 -0.06 -16.89 10.81
C VAL A 121 0.86 -17.70 9.88
N TRP A 122 2.12 -17.29 9.73
CA TRP A 122 3.10 -18.05 8.97
C TRP A 122 3.34 -19.44 9.55
N ASN A 123 3.46 -19.56 10.87
CA ASN A 123 3.55 -20.86 11.53
C ASN A 123 2.29 -21.70 11.32
N LEU A 124 1.11 -21.08 11.32
CA LEU A 124 -0.15 -21.77 11.02
C LEU A 124 -0.17 -22.33 9.58
N LEU A 125 0.32 -21.56 8.62
CA LEU A 125 0.35 -21.93 7.20
C LEU A 125 1.39 -23.00 6.86
N VAL A 126 2.55 -23.00 7.53
CA VAL A 126 3.68 -23.85 7.13
C VAL A 126 3.83 -25.09 7.99
N ASN A 127 3.43 -25.06 9.28
CA ASN A 127 3.64 -26.20 10.17
C ASN A 127 2.85 -27.45 9.70
N PRO A 128 3.54 -28.56 9.33
CA PRO A 128 2.92 -29.79 8.85
C PRO A 128 1.91 -30.42 9.82
N GLU A 129 2.03 -30.13 11.11
CA GLU A 129 1.12 -30.60 12.16
C GLU A 129 -0.29 -30.01 12.03
N ASN A 130 -0.45 -28.89 11.32
CA ASN A 130 -1.74 -28.23 11.11
C ASN A 130 -2.58 -28.87 9.97
N GLY A 131 -2.18 -30.05 9.49
CA GLY A 131 -2.96 -30.87 8.56
C GLY A 131 -3.14 -30.22 7.19
N GLU A 132 -4.39 -30.10 6.73
CA GLU A 132 -4.76 -29.67 5.37
C GLU A 132 -4.23 -28.27 5.00
N LEU A 133 -4.13 -27.34 5.97
CA LEU A 133 -3.65 -25.97 5.72
C LEU A 133 -2.18 -25.92 5.28
N SER A 134 -1.33 -26.82 5.80
CA SER A 134 0.09 -26.90 5.42
C SER A 134 0.30 -27.57 4.06
N ARG A 135 -0.70 -28.31 3.56
CA ARG A 135 -0.56 -29.03 2.29
C ARG A 135 -0.74 -28.11 1.09
N ASP A 136 -1.52 -27.04 1.22
CA ASP A 136 -1.95 -26.19 0.11
C ASP A 136 -1.40 -24.76 0.13
N TRP A 137 -0.60 -24.33 1.11
CA TRP A 137 -0.13 -22.92 1.20
C TRP A 137 0.64 -22.46 -0.05
N GLN A 138 1.28 -23.38 -0.77
CA GLN A 138 1.97 -23.10 -2.02
C GLN A 138 1.02 -22.57 -3.11
N ILE A 139 -0.27 -22.92 -3.05
CA ILE A 139 -1.26 -22.48 -4.04
C ILE A 139 -1.42 -20.96 -4.04
N PHE A 140 -1.17 -20.29 -2.91
CA PHE A 140 -1.22 -18.83 -2.82
C PHE A 140 -0.17 -18.14 -3.69
N PHE A 141 0.91 -18.85 -4.05
CA PHE A 141 1.96 -18.35 -4.94
C PHE A 141 1.73 -18.70 -6.42
N THR A 142 0.68 -19.48 -6.74
CA THR A 142 0.29 -19.81 -8.12
C THR A 142 0.13 -18.58 -9.02
N PRO A 143 -0.41 -17.43 -8.56
CA PRO A 143 -0.53 -16.23 -9.40
C PRO A 143 0.79 -15.51 -9.66
N MET A 144 1.88 -15.83 -8.93
CA MET A 144 3.17 -15.11 -9.01
C MET A 144 3.74 -15.07 -10.44
N PRO A 145 3.79 -16.16 -11.23
CA PRO A 145 4.33 -16.12 -12.59
C PRO A 145 3.51 -15.20 -13.52
N LEU A 146 2.19 -15.14 -13.32
CA LEU A 146 1.33 -14.23 -14.08
C LEU A 146 1.58 -12.76 -13.69
N ILE A 147 1.68 -12.48 -12.39
CA ILE A 147 2.05 -11.14 -11.90
C ILE A 147 3.40 -10.74 -12.47
N LEU A 148 4.39 -11.63 -12.42
CA LEU A 148 5.72 -11.40 -12.98
C LEU A 148 5.65 -11.06 -14.47
N LEU A 149 4.90 -11.84 -15.25
CA LEU A 149 4.71 -11.60 -16.68
C LEU A 149 4.12 -10.21 -16.93
N VAL A 150 3.06 -9.85 -16.22
CA VAL A 150 2.41 -8.53 -16.34
C VAL A 150 3.40 -7.40 -16.00
N GLN A 151 4.16 -7.55 -14.91
CA GLN A 151 5.18 -6.57 -14.49
C GLN A 151 6.30 -6.44 -15.53
N MET A 152 6.77 -7.55 -16.10
CA MET A 152 7.79 -7.56 -17.15
C MET A 152 7.30 -6.86 -18.42
N LEU A 153 6.07 -7.17 -18.86
CA LEU A 153 5.46 -6.56 -20.05
C LEU A 153 5.28 -5.06 -19.86
N PHE A 154 4.74 -4.63 -18.71
CA PHE A 154 4.55 -3.22 -18.41
C PHE A 154 5.90 -2.47 -18.26
N SER A 155 6.87 -3.08 -17.59
CA SER A 155 8.25 -2.55 -17.46
C SER A 155 8.90 -2.31 -18.81
N ARG A 156 8.79 -3.29 -19.72
CA ARG A 156 9.30 -3.21 -21.08
C ARG A 156 8.58 -2.13 -21.87
N TRP A 157 7.25 -2.13 -21.86
CA TRP A 157 6.42 -1.16 -22.60
C TRP A 157 6.69 0.28 -22.15
N THR A 158 6.70 0.52 -20.84
CA THR A 158 6.96 1.85 -20.26
C THR A 158 8.31 2.40 -20.68
N TRP A 159 9.34 1.54 -20.77
CA TRP A 159 10.66 1.97 -21.23
C TRP A 159 10.67 2.40 -22.70
N TYR A 160 10.04 1.62 -23.58
CA TYR A 160 9.95 1.99 -25.00
C TYR A 160 9.09 3.22 -25.27
N LYS A 161 8.09 3.47 -24.42
CA LYS A 161 7.17 4.62 -24.53
C LYS A 161 7.50 5.78 -23.61
N LEU A 162 8.64 5.76 -22.91
CA LEU A 162 8.98 6.72 -21.86
C LEU A 162 8.85 8.17 -22.32
N ARG A 163 9.39 8.50 -23.50
CA ARG A 163 9.30 9.87 -24.06
C ARG A 163 7.87 10.34 -24.32
N SER A 164 6.96 9.43 -24.63
CA SER A 164 5.53 9.75 -24.80
C SER A 164 4.83 9.93 -23.45
N LEU A 165 5.23 9.11 -22.47
CA LEU A 165 4.70 9.14 -21.12
C LEU A 165 5.15 10.40 -20.36
N GLU A 166 6.41 10.82 -20.48
CA GLU A 166 6.92 12.06 -19.86
C GLU A 166 6.19 13.34 -20.29
N ARG A 167 5.52 13.33 -21.45
CA ARG A 167 4.70 14.45 -21.92
C ARG A 167 3.35 14.56 -21.20
N GLN A 168 2.94 13.51 -20.50
CA GLN A 168 1.66 13.45 -19.82
C GLN A 168 1.71 14.28 -18.53
N LYS A 169 0.89 15.33 -18.47
CA LYS A 169 0.83 16.24 -17.30
C LYS A 169 -0.17 15.78 -16.24
N TRP A 170 -1.09 14.88 -16.59
CA TRP A 170 -2.17 14.43 -15.70
C TRP A 170 -1.67 13.61 -14.50
N THR A 171 -0.49 12.99 -14.62
CA THR A 171 0.14 12.23 -13.53
C THR A 171 0.40 13.07 -12.29
N ARG A 172 0.69 14.37 -12.46
CA ARG A 172 0.84 15.30 -11.34
C ARG A 172 -0.46 15.44 -10.56
N SER A 173 -1.57 15.67 -11.24
CA SER A 173 -2.89 15.79 -10.61
C SER A 173 -3.30 14.50 -9.90
N VAL A 174 -3.00 13.35 -10.51
CA VAL A 174 -3.28 12.04 -9.90
C VAL A 174 -2.40 11.77 -8.68
N GLY A 175 -1.13 12.18 -8.71
CA GLY A 175 -0.26 12.14 -7.53
C GLY A 175 -0.83 12.98 -6.37
N ILE A 176 -1.27 14.21 -6.65
CA ILE A 176 -1.93 15.08 -5.64
C ILE A 176 -3.18 14.40 -5.10
N PHE A 177 -4.02 13.83 -5.97
CA PHE A 177 -5.24 13.13 -5.56
C PHE A 177 -4.93 11.99 -4.56
N PHE A 178 -3.97 11.12 -4.86
CA PHE A 178 -3.58 10.04 -3.96
C PHE A 178 -3.00 10.55 -2.64
N THR A 179 -2.17 11.60 -2.68
CA THR A 179 -1.68 12.25 -1.45
C THR A 179 -2.84 12.80 -0.61
N CYS A 180 -3.83 13.44 -1.23
CA CYS A 180 -5.02 13.92 -0.54
C CYS A 180 -5.82 12.76 0.08
N MET A 181 -5.99 11.64 -0.62
CA MET A 181 -6.66 10.44 -0.07
C MET A 181 -5.91 9.87 1.14
N PHE A 182 -4.58 9.79 1.07
CA PHE A 182 -3.75 9.34 2.19
C PHE A 182 -3.89 10.27 3.41
N VAL A 183 -3.75 11.59 3.21
CA VAL A 183 -3.92 12.57 4.30
C VAL A 183 -5.34 12.52 4.88
N ALA A 184 -6.36 12.44 4.01
CA ALA A 184 -7.75 12.32 4.43
C ALA A 184 -8.01 11.06 5.27
N THR A 185 -7.37 9.93 4.91
CA THR A 185 -7.45 8.68 5.67
C THR A 185 -7.06 8.88 7.13
N HIS A 186 -5.94 9.56 7.38
CA HIS A 186 -5.45 9.82 8.74
C HIS A 186 -6.26 10.88 9.48
N LEU A 187 -6.64 11.98 8.80
CA LEU A 187 -7.41 13.05 9.45
C LEU A 187 -8.83 12.61 9.81
N VAL A 188 -9.51 11.90 8.90
CA VAL A 188 -10.87 11.39 9.14
C VAL A 188 -10.85 10.32 10.23
N TYR A 189 -9.82 9.44 10.25
CA TYR A 189 -9.69 8.47 11.33
C TYR A 189 -9.40 9.15 12.67
N ALA A 190 -8.50 10.14 12.73
CA ALA A 190 -8.19 10.86 13.96
C ALA A 190 -9.43 11.54 14.56
N TRP A 191 -10.30 12.09 13.71
CA TRP A 191 -11.61 12.61 14.11
C TRP A 191 -12.52 11.47 14.60
N ALA A 192 -12.68 10.40 13.83
CA ALA A 192 -13.55 9.28 14.19
C ALA A 192 -13.14 8.63 15.51
N ASP A 193 -11.84 8.53 15.76
CA ASP A 193 -11.26 8.00 16.98
C ASP A 193 -11.54 8.89 18.21
N ALA A 194 -11.47 10.20 18.05
CA ALA A 194 -11.76 11.18 19.10
C ALA A 194 -13.24 11.20 19.51
N TYR A 195 -14.14 10.97 18.55
CA TYR A 195 -15.59 10.96 18.76
C TYR A 195 -16.21 9.55 18.84
N LEU A 196 -15.38 8.50 18.95
CA LEU A 196 -15.82 7.10 19.02
C LEU A 196 -16.76 6.67 17.87
N TYR A 197 -16.55 7.19 16.66
CA TYR A 197 -17.36 6.88 15.49
C TYR A 197 -17.02 5.49 14.92
N ARG A 198 -17.66 4.46 15.50
CA ARG A 198 -17.46 3.02 15.21
C ARG A 198 -17.42 2.62 13.74
N PRO A 199 -18.31 3.12 12.86
CA PRO A 199 -18.28 2.74 11.45
C PRO A 199 -16.96 3.01 10.74
N ILE A 200 -16.09 3.88 11.30
CA ILE A 200 -14.74 4.16 10.80
C ILE A 200 -13.68 3.51 11.68
N THR A 201 -13.78 3.59 13.00
CA THR A 201 -12.74 3.06 13.90
C THR A 201 -12.63 1.54 13.85
N MET A 202 -13.72 0.81 13.58
CA MET A 202 -13.68 -0.64 13.36
C MET A 202 -12.91 -1.05 12.09
N GLN A 203 -12.68 -0.12 11.16
CA GLN A 203 -11.95 -0.40 9.91
C GLN A 203 -10.43 -0.31 10.06
N LYS A 204 -9.91 -0.07 11.28
CA LYS A 204 -8.48 0.13 11.57
C LYS A 204 -7.60 -0.98 11.00
N SER A 205 -8.06 -2.22 11.12
CA SER A 205 -7.30 -3.44 10.81
C SER A 205 -7.77 -4.09 9.51
N ASN A 206 -8.39 -3.34 8.61
CA ASN A 206 -8.86 -3.88 7.32
C ASN A 206 -7.73 -4.12 6.32
N PHE A 207 -6.62 -3.39 6.45
CA PHE A 207 -5.51 -3.44 5.51
C PHE A 207 -4.18 -3.78 6.21
N PRO A 208 -3.31 -4.56 5.57
CA PRO A 208 -2.02 -4.90 6.14
C PRO A 208 -1.15 -3.65 6.29
N LEU A 209 -0.38 -3.60 7.38
CA LEU A 209 0.52 -2.48 7.71
C LEU A 209 -0.19 -1.12 7.85
N SER A 210 -1.51 -1.10 8.06
CA SER A 210 -2.26 0.13 8.29
C SER A 210 -2.26 0.50 9.76
N TYR A 211 -1.79 1.71 10.04
CA TYR A 211 -1.82 2.32 11.37
C TYR A 211 -2.39 3.74 11.24
N PRO A 212 -3.72 3.88 11.15
CA PRO A 212 -4.36 5.19 11.07
C PRO A 212 -3.98 6.08 12.26
N MET A 213 -3.94 7.39 12.04
CA MET A 213 -3.47 8.34 13.05
C MET A 213 -4.53 8.57 14.12
N THR A 214 -4.14 8.55 15.38
CA THR A 214 -4.96 8.96 16.53
C THR A 214 -4.42 10.27 17.10
N ALA A 215 -5.31 11.21 17.45
CA ALA A 215 -4.90 12.54 17.94
C ALA A 215 -5.41 12.86 19.37
N ARG A 216 -5.80 11.84 20.15
CA ARG A 216 -6.49 12.00 21.45
C ARG A 216 -5.76 12.96 22.40
N THR A 217 -4.49 12.70 22.70
CA THR A 217 -3.67 13.54 23.62
C THR A 217 -3.48 14.97 23.09
N PHE A 218 -3.40 15.14 21.77
CA PHE A 218 -3.31 16.47 21.17
C PHE A 218 -4.63 17.24 21.33
N LEU A 219 -5.77 16.59 21.08
CA LEU A 219 -7.09 17.20 21.21
C LEU A 219 -7.43 17.51 22.67
N GLU A 220 -7.12 16.60 23.60
CA GLU A 220 -7.26 16.79 25.05
C GLU A 220 -6.50 18.04 25.51
N LYS A 221 -5.22 18.16 25.14
CA LYS A 221 -4.37 19.30 25.52
C LYS A 221 -4.89 20.65 25.02
N HIS A 222 -5.62 20.66 23.90
CA HIS A 222 -6.18 21.89 23.32
C HIS A 222 -7.66 22.11 23.69
N GLY A 223 -8.22 21.30 24.61
CA GLY A 223 -9.60 21.44 25.09
C GLY A 223 -10.67 20.98 24.08
N PHE A 224 -10.29 20.19 23.07
CA PHE A 224 -11.22 19.62 22.08
C PHE A 224 -11.73 18.22 22.44
N LEU A 225 -11.22 17.62 23.52
CA LEU A 225 -11.64 16.30 24.00
C LEU A 225 -11.64 16.30 25.53
N ASP A 226 -12.80 16.01 26.14
CA ASP A 226 -12.92 15.75 27.57
C ASP A 226 -12.59 14.27 27.83
N LYS A 227 -11.56 14.04 28.64
CA LYS A 227 -11.05 12.69 28.90
C LYS A 227 -11.98 11.88 29.81
N GLU A 228 -12.63 12.51 30.79
CA GLU A 228 -13.54 11.79 31.69
C GLU A 228 -14.78 11.33 30.92
N GLU A 229 -15.35 12.19 30.08
CA GLU A 229 -16.48 11.82 29.21
C GLU A 229 -16.08 10.76 28.19
N TYR A 230 -14.88 10.87 27.61
CA TYR A 230 -14.35 9.89 26.66
C TYR A 230 -14.19 8.50 27.29
N ASP A 231 -13.52 8.41 28.44
CA ASP A 231 -13.28 7.15 29.14
C ASP A 231 -14.60 6.54 29.62
N LEU A 232 -15.55 7.35 30.08
CA LEU A 232 -16.89 6.88 30.48
C LEU A 232 -17.68 6.30 29.29
N LYS A 233 -17.65 6.95 28.12
CA LYS A 233 -18.26 6.39 26.90
C LYS A 233 -17.55 5.11 26.45
N LEU A 234 -16.23 5.07 26.55
CA LEU A 234 -15.43 3.90 26.19
C LEU A 234 -15.75 2.70 27.09
N ASP A 235 -15.96 2.92 28.38
CA ASP A 235 -16.34 1.87 29.34
C ASP A 235 -17.77 1.38 29.10
N GLN A 236 -18.69 2.26 28.73
CA GLN A 236 -20.08 1.91 28.42
C GLN A 236 -20.23 1.13 27.11
N GLU A 237 -19.53 1.57 26.06
CA GLU A 237 -19.69 0.98 24.73
C GLU A 237 -18.62 -0.08 24.40
N GLY A 238 -17.56 -0.18 25.20
CA GLY A 238 -16.40 -1.05 24.96
C GLY A 238 -15.42 -0.49 23.93
N ARG A 239 -14.17 -0.96 23.92
CA ARG A 239 -13.17 -0.53 22.94
C ARG A 239 -13.57 -1.00 21.53
N PRO A 240 -13.69 -0.10 20.53
CA PRO A 240 -14.02 -0.50 19.16
C PRO A 240 -12.90 -1.27 18.45
N GLU A 241 -11.70 -1.36 19.06
CA GLU A 241 -10.52 -2.01 18.51
C GLU A 241 -10.17 -3.33 19.22
N ALA A 242 -10.99 -3.78 20.18
CA ALA A 242 -10.76 -4.99 20.98
C ALA A 242 -11.41 -6.23 20.36
#